data_AF-A0A136L059-F1
#
_entry.id   AF-A0A136L059-F1
#
_cell.length_a   1.000
_cell.length_b   1.000
_cell.length_c   1.000
_cell.angle_alpha   90.00
_cell.angle_beta   90.00
_cell.angle_gamma   90.00
#
_symmetry.space_group_name_H-M   'P 1'
#
loop_
_entity.id
_entity.type
_entity.pdbx_description
1 polymer ?
#
loop_
_entity_poly.entity_id
_entity_poly.type
_entity_poly.pdbx_seq_one_letter_code
_entity_poly.pdbx_strand_id
1 'polypeptide(L)'
;MLDKLLLMLILICSFLAFEVPFSAGTIIAGFSLAYLFLIVSPTPSGIGIVEGIMPIALTSLNVNWSQAVVITLIYRAVTFWFPLAVGAWAFRTLHTNS
;
A
#
# COMPACT_ATOMS: atom_id res chain seq x y z
N MET A 1 14.92 -8.56 -3.62
CA MET A 1 14.22 -8.50 -4.94
C MET A 1 12.82 -9.09 -4.83
N LEU A 2 12.67 -10.24 -4.17
CA LEU A 2 11.38 -10.88 -3.91
C LEU A 2 10.36 -9.98 -3.20
N ASP A 3 10.78 -9.17 -2.23
CA ASP A 3 9.88 -8.29 -1.46
C ASP A 3 9.16 -7.27 -2.35
N LYS A 4 9.91 -6.65 -3.27
CA LYS A 4 9.36 -5.65 -4.20
C LYS A 4 8.34 -6.28 -5.14
N LEU A 5 8.60 -7.51 -5.59
CA LEU A 5 7.66 -8.27 -6.41
C LEU A 5 6.39 -8.59 -5.63
N LEU A 6 6.51 -8.99 -4.37
CA LEU A 6 5.35 -9.25 -3.52
C LEU A 6 4.49 -7.99 -3.34
N LEU A 7 5.10 -6.85 -3.05
CA LEU A 7 4.38 -5.58 -2.93
C LEU A 7 3.69 -5.20 -4.25
N MET A 8 4.36 -5.39 -5.38
CA MET A 8 3.78 -5.11 -6.70
C MET A 8 2.62 -6.05 -7.01
N LEU A 9 2.70 -7.33 -6.62
CA LEU A 9 1.60 -8.29 -6.71
C LEU A 9 0.42 -7.88 -5.83
N ILE A 10 0.65 -7.43 -4.59
CA ILE A 10 -0.42 -6.94 -3.71
C ILE A 10 -1.11 -5.73 -4.36
N LEU A 11 -0.34 -4.81 -4.96
CA LEU A 11 -0.92 -3.68 -5.69
C LEU A 11 -1.80 -4.15 -6.87
N ILE A 12 -1.30 -5.09 -7.69
CA ILE A 12 -2.08 -5.68 -8.79
C ILE A 12 -3.37 -6.34 -8.26
N CYS A 13 -3.27 -7.11 -7.19
CA CYS A 13 -4.43 -7.72 -6.54
C CYS A 13 -5.43 -6.67 -6.05
N SER A 14 -4.97 -5.52 -5.53
CA SER A 14 -5.87 -4.42 -5.16
C SER A 14 -6.61 -3.85 -6.36
N PHE A 15 -5.96 -3.65 -7.50
CA PHE A 15 -6.65 -3.20 -8.72
C PHE A 15 -7.68 -4.22 -9.21
N LEU A 16 -7.31 -5.51 -9.19
CA LEU A 16 -8.20 -6.62 -9.59
C LEU A 16 -9.41 -6.74 -8.66
N ALA A 17 -9.23 -6.58 -7.35
CA ALA A 17 -10.29 -6.72 -6.34
C ALA A 17 -11.41 -5.68 -6.50
N PHE A 18 -11.10 -4.51 -7.06
CA PHE A 18 -12.07 -3.44 -7.33
C PHE A 18 -12.44 -3.30 -8.80
N GLU A 19 -12.04 -4.28 -9.64
CA GLU A 19 -12.31 -4.30 -11.07
C GLU A 19 -11.88 -3.00 -11.78
N VAL A 20 -10.82 -2.36 -11.29
CA VAL A 20 -10.33 -1.10 -11.82
C VAL A 20 -9.43 -1.41 -13.02
N PRO A 21 -9.69 -0.85 -14.21
CA PRO A 21 -8.83 -1.08 -15.37
C PRO A 21 -7.44 -0.47 -15.12
N PHE A 22 -6.39 -1.23 -15.41
CA PHE A 22 -5.01 -0.78 -15.27
C PHE A 22 -4.16 -1.22 -16.46
N SER A 23 -3.10 -0.46 -16.72
CA SER A 23 -2.04 -0.84 -17.64
C SER A 23 -0.79 -1.28 -16.87
N ALA A 24 0.11 -2.00 -17.53
CA ALA A 24 1.42 -2.34 -16.94
C ALA A 24 2.19 -1.07 -16.53
N GLY A 25 2.08 0.01 -17.32
CA GLY A 25 2.67 1.31 -17.01
C GLY A 25 2.11 1.92 -15.73
N THR A 26 0.79 1.85 -15.53
CA THR A 26 0.11 2.35 -14.32
C THR A 26 0.60 1.62 -13.06
N ILE A 27 0.75 0.29 -13.11
CA ILE A 27 1.26 -0.50 -11.98
C ILE A 27 2.71 -0.13 -11.67
N ILE A 28 3.58 -0.09 -12.68
CA ILE A 28 5.01 0.21 -12.48
C ILE A 28 5.20 1.64 -11.97
N ALA A 29 4.53 2.62 -12.58
CA ALA A 29 4.61 4.01 -12.17
C ALA A 29 3.99 4.23 -10.79
N GLY A 30 2.81 3.67 -10.52
CA GLY A 30 2.13 3.75 -9.24
C GLY A 30 2.94 3.12 -8.11
N PHE A 31 3.51 1.94 -8.35
CA PHE A 31 4.43 1.28 -7.40
C PHE A 31 5.69 2.10 -7.17
N SER A 32 6.30 2.65 -8.22
CA SER A 32 7.53 3.44 -8.12
C SER A 32 7.31 4.73 -7.33
N LEU A 33 6.21 5.45 -7.58
CA LEU A 33 5.84 6.63 -6.80
C LEU A 33 5.58 6.23 -5.33
N ALA A 34 4.74 5.23 -5.09
CA ALA A 34 4.43 4.80 -3.73
C ALA A 34 5.68 4.38 -2.93
N TYR A 35 6.61 3.66 -3.57
CA TYR A 35 7.86 3.24 -2.95
C TYR A 35 8.81 4.41 -2.68
N LEU A 36 8.89 5.38 -3.60
CA LEU A 36 9.66 6.61 -3.38
C LEU A 36 9.11 7.39 -2.18
N PHE A 37 7.80 7.57 -2.07
CA PHE A 37 7.20 8.30 -0.96
C PHE A 37 7.34 7.56 0.38
N LEU A 38 7.41 6.23 0.36
CA LEU A 38 7.75 5.47 1.56
C LEU A 38 9.16 5.83 2.06
N ILE A 39 10.13 5.94 1.15
CA ILE A 39 11.54 6.23 1.49
C ILE A 39 11.73 7.69 1.93
N VAL A 40 11.07 8.63 1.24
CA VAL A 40 11.27 10.08 1.45
C VAL A 40 10.44 10.59 2.64
N SER A 41 9.44 9.83 3.10
CA SER A 41 8.57 10.25 4.19
C SER A 41 9.32 10.34 5.53
N PRO A 42 9.16 11.45 6.29
CA PRO A 42 9.71 11.58 7.64
C PRO A 42 9.00 10.70 8.68
N THR A 43 7.78 10.23 8.39
CA THR A 43 7.06 9.31 9.30
C THR A 43 7.51 7.86 9.08
N PRO A 44 7.70 7.07 10.15
CA PRO A 44 8.00 5.65 10.02
C PRO A 44 6.94 4.94 9.18
N SER A 45 7.38 4.18 8.17
CA SER A 45 6.51 3.50 7.18
C SER A 45 5.59 4.42 6.36
N GLY A 46 5.77 5.73 6.40
CA GLY A 46 5.02 6.70 5.59
C GLY A 46 3.53 6.83 5.92
N ILE A 47 3.12 6.53 7.15
CA ILE A 47 1.71 6.66 7.58
C ILE A 47 1.25 8.12 7.43
N GLY A 48 0.00 8.32 6.97
CA GLY A 48 -0.58 9.62 6.65
C GLY A 48 -0.10 10.20 5.32
N ILE A 49 1.21 10.11 5.03
CA ILE A 49 1.80 10.66 3.81
C ILE A 49 1.47 9.79 2.60
N VAL A 50 1.68 8.48 2.68
CA VAL A 50 1.40 7.56 1.56
C VAL A 50 -0.10 7.53 1.25
N GLU A 51 -0.95 7.66 2.26
CA GLU A 51 -2.42 7.69 2.11
C GLU A 51 -2.90 8.94 1.38
N GLY A 52 -2.19 10.07 1.49
CA GLY A 52 -2.50 11.29 0.74
C GLY A 52 -1.88 11.33 -0.65
N ILE A 53 -0.63 10.87 -0.80
CA ILE A 53 0.13 11.05 -2.05
C ILE A 53 -0.14 9.93 -3.06
N MET A 54 -0.32 8.68 -2.61
CA MET A 54 -0.55 7.55 -3.52
C MET A 54 -1.84 7.70 -4.35
N PRO A 55 -2.98 8.19 -3.81
CA PRO A 55 -4.15 8.44 -4.62
C PRO A 55 -3.90 9.55 -5.66
N ILE A 56 -3.16 10.60 -5.31
CA ILE A 56 -2.79 11.68 -6.23
C ILE A 56 -1.93 11.13 -7.38
N ALA A 57 -0.94 10.28 -7.05
CA ALA A 57 -0.08 9.61 -8.00
C ALA A 57 -0.86 8.67 -8.94
N LEU A 58 -1.83 7.92 -8.42
CA LEU A 58 -2.67 7.06 -9.25
C LEU A 58 -3.64 7.88 -10.11
N THR A 59 -4.14 9.00 -9.59
CA THR A 59 -5.04 9.89 -10.33
C THR A 59 -4.32 10.57 -11.50
N SER A 60 -3.04 10.93 -11.34
CA SER A 60 -2.23 11.42 -12.47
C SER A 60 -1.95 10.36 -13.54
N LEU A 61 -2.12 9.08 -13.20
CA LEU A 61 -2.04 7.94 -14.13
C LEU A 61 -3.42 7.54 -14.71
N ASN A 62 -4.39 8.46 -14.72
CA ASN A 62 -5.75 8.28 -15.22
C ASN A 62 -6.62 7.28 -14.44
N VAL A 63 -6.31 7.01 -13.17
CA VAL A 63 -7.23 6.26 -12.28
C VAL A 63 -8.23 7.24 -11.67
N ASN A 64 -9.51 6.90 -11.60
CA ASN A 64 -10.50 7.76 -10.94
C ASN A 64 -10.13 7.99 -9.47
N TRP A 65 -10.33 9.23 -8.97
CA TRP A 65 -9.97 9.61 -7.59
C TRP A 65 -10.52 8.66 -6.52
N SER A 66 -11.81 8.31 -6.61
CA SER A 66 -12.45 7.40 -5.65
C SER A 66 -11.79 6.01 -5.65
N GLN A 67 -11.49 5.47 -6.83
CA GLN A 67 -10.81 4.18 -6.99
C GLN A 67 -9.36 4.24 -6.47
N ALA A 68 -8.64 5.31 -6.80
CA ALA A 68 -7.26 5.53 -6.37
C ALA A 68 -7.13 5.56 -4.84
N VAL A 69 -8.07 6.21 -4.15
CA VAL A 69 -8.15 6.23 -2.67
C VAL A 69 -8.41 4.83 -2.12
N VAL A 70 -9.40 4.11 -2.67
CA VAL A 70 -9.76 2.76 -2.20
C VAL A 70 -8.60 1.78 -2.39
N ILE A 71 -7.95 1.80 -3.56
CA ILE A 71 -6.78 0.97 -3.86
C ILE A 71 -5.65 1.26 -2.87
N THR A 72 -5.38 2.55 -2.60
CA THR A 72 -4.35 2.96 -1.64
C THR A 72 -4.64 2.42 -0.26
N LEU A 73 -5.87 2.60 0.25
CA LEU A 73 -6.25 2.16 1.59
C LEU A 73 -6.14 0.66 1.75
N ILE A 74 -6.52 -0.12 0.74
CA ILE A 74 -6.45 -1.59 0.80
C ILE A 74 -5.03 -2.11 0.64
N TYR A 75 -4.26 -1.50 -0.25
CA TYR A 75 -2.83 -1.75 -0.32
C TYR A 75 -2.17 -1.51 1.05
N ARG A 76 -2.49 -0.42 1.74
CA ARG A 76 -1.98 -0.12 3.10
C ARG A 76 -2.54 -1.05 4.16
N ALA A 77 -3.80 -1.45 4.06
CA ALA A 77 -4.41 -2.41 4.98
C ALA A 77 -3.63 -3.72 4.99
N VAL A 78 -3.24 -4.22 3.81
CA VAL A 78 -2.50 -5.48 3.66
C VAL A 78 -1.01 -5.31 3.97
N THR A 79 -0.37 -4.23 3.52
CA THR A 79 1.09 -4.06 3.63
C THR A 79 1.56 -3.52 4.97
N PHE A 80 0.70 -2.81 5.69
CA PHE A 80 1.07 -2.14 6.94
C PHE A 80 0.16 -2.53 8.11
N TRP A 81 -1.16 -2.33 7.99
CA TRP A 81 -2.08 -2.51 9.11
C TRP A 81 -2.22 -3.99 9.53
N PHE A 82 -2.24 -4.91 8.57
CA PHE A 82 -2.36 -6.34 8.85
C PHE A 82 -1.11 -6.89 9.58
N PRO A 83 0.13 -6.70 9.09
CA PRO A 83 1.34 -7.07 9.84
C PRO A 83 1.40 -6.43 11.23
N LEU A 84 1.00 -5.17 11.36
CA LEU A 84 0.96 -4.46 12.64
C LEU A 84 -0.03 -5.09 13.61
N ALA A 85 -1.24 -5.44 13.16
CA ALA A 85 -2.24 -6.10 13.99
C ALA A 85 -1.77 -7.49 14.46
N VAL A 86 -1.17 -8.28 13.57
CA VAL A 86 -0.62 -9.60 13.90
C VAL A 86 0.54 -9.46 14.89
N GLY A 87 1.45 -8.49 14.67
CA GLY A 87 2.55 -8.22 15.59
C GLY A 87 2.08 -7.77 16.97
N ALA A 88 1.07 -6.90 17.04
CA ALA A 88 0.48 -6.46 18.29
C ALA A 88 -0.22 -7.61 19.04
N TRP A 89 -0.90 -8.50 18.32
CA TRP A 89 -1.50 -9.70 18.92
C TRP A 89 -0.43 -10.63 19.48
N ALA A 90 0.60 -10.96 18.69
CA ALA A 90 1.71 -11.81 19.14
C ALA A 90 2.43 -11.24 20.37
N PHE A 91 2.66 -9.92 20.41
CA PHE A 91 3.26 -9.26 21.56
C PHE A 91 2.41 -9.38 22.83
N ARG A 92 1.09 -9.18 22.73
CA ARG A 92 0.17 -9.37 23.86
C ARG A 92 0.19 -10.81 24.37
N THR A 93 0.20 -11.79 23.47
CA THR A 93 0.21 -13.20 23.86
C THR A 93 1.49 -13.58 24.61
N LEU A 94 2.64 -13.07 24.19
CA LEU A 94 3.92 -13.30 24.88
C LEU A 94 3.97 -12.64 26.26
N HIS A 95 3.52 -11.38 26.35
CA HIS A 95 3.51 -10.63 27.60
C HIS A 95 2.52 -11.21 28.63
N THR A 96 1.42 -11.83 28.18
CA THR A 96 0.44 -12.47 29.09
C THR A 96 0.92 -13.83 29.62
N ASN A 97 1.92 -14.45 28.98
CA ASN A 97 2.51 -15.73 29.40
C ASN A 97 3.81 -15.57 30.22
N SER A 98 4.14 -14.34 30.66
CA SER A 98 5.26 -13.99 31.55
C SER A 98 4.73 -13.58 32.91
#